data_AF-A0A523UER6-F1
#
_entry.id   AF-A0A523UER6-F1
#
_cell.length_a   1.000
_cell.length_b   1.000
_cell.length_c   1.000
_cell.angle_alpha   90.00
_cell.angle_beta   90.00
_cell.angle_gamma   90.00
#
_symmetry.space_group_name_H-M   'P 1'
#
loop_
_entity.id
_entity.type
_entity.pdbx_description
1 polymer ?
#
loop_
_entity_poly.entity_id
_entity_poly.type
_entity_poly.pdbx_seq_one_letter_code
_entity_poly.pdbx_strand_id
1 'polypeptide(L)'
;MIIQCDFDGTIIRNNLSVLIREHFAPNAWRAIEADYLEGRIAVEESNRRQFALIKEPKKKLQEFVRGHINVRQGFPELIADCEAKGNHLVIV
;
A
#
# COMPACT_ATOMS: atom_id res chain seq x y z
N MET A 1 15.32 1.18 -20.39
CA MET A 1 14.92 -0.07 -19.69
C MET A 1 13.69 0.21 -18.84
N ILE A 2 12.89 -0.80 -18.48
CA ILE A 2 11.78 -0.64 -17.52
C ILE A 2 12.30 -0.94 -16.11
N ILE A 3 12.04 -0.05 -15.17
CA ILE A 3 12.31 -0.23 -13.73
C ILE A 3 10.96 -0.38 -13.04
N GLN A 4 10.68 -1.54 -12.46
CA GLN A 4 9.45 -1.77 -11.70
C GLN A 4 9.69 -1.44 -10.22
N CYS A 5 8.82 -0.62 -9.64
CA CYS A 5 8.94 -0.14 -8.27
C CYS A 5 7.63 -0.38 -7.51
N ASP A 6 7.71 -1.09 -6.39
CA ASP A 6 6.59 -1.21 -5.45
C ASP A 6 6.29 0.14 -4.76
N PHE A 7 5.11 0.30 -4.17
CA PHE A 7 4.67 1.55 -3.54
C PHE A 7 4.76 1.54 -2.00
N ASP A 8 3.95 0.71 -1.34
CA ASP A 8 3.82 0.66 0.12
C ASP A 8 5.07 0.05 0.77
N GLY A 9 5.73 0.77 1.67
CA GLY A 9 7.02 0.35 2.27
C GLY A 9 8.24 0.57 1.36
N THR A 10 8.03 0.88 0.07
CA THR A 10 9.08 1.16 -0.90
C THR A 10 9.16 2.66 -1.21
N ILE A 11 8.24 3.20 -2.02
CA ILE A 11 8.15 4.63 -2.37
C ILE A 11 7.76 5.45 -1.16
N ILE A 12 6.78 4.98 -0.41
CA ILE A 12 6.41 5.58 0.87
C ILE A 12 7.03 4.77 2.00
N ARG A 13 7.37 5.45 3.11
CA ARG A 13 8.02 4.81 4.26
C ARG A 13 7.08 3.91 5.05
N ASN A 14 5.79 4.22 5.02
CA ASN A 14 4.73 3.47 5.68
C ASN A 14 4.03 2.51 4.70
N ASN A 15 3.09 1.73 5.22
CA ASN A 15 2.20 0.89 4.44
C ASN A 15 0.76 1.37 4.66
N LEU A 16 0.20 2.07 3.68
CA LEU A 16 -1.14 2.66 3.80
C LEU A 16 -2.22 1.59 3.89
N SER A 17 -2.05 0.47 3.18
CA SER A 17 -2.97 -0.67 3.24
C SER A 17 -3.13 -1.18 4.69
N VAL A 18 -2.02 -1.34 5.41
CA VAL A 18 -2.02 -1.72 6.84
C VAL A 18 -2.64 -0.62 7.71
N LEU A 19 -2.21 0.64 7.55
CA LEU A 19 -2.70 1.74 8.37
C LEU A 19 -4.22 1.95 8.26
N ILE A 20 -4.77 1.78 7.05
CA ILE A 20 -6.22 1.84 6.83
C ILE A 20 -6.94 0.76 7.63
N ARG A 21 -6.42 -0.48 7.64
CA ARG A 21 -7.02 -1.59 8.41
C ARG A 21 -6.89 -1.36 9.91
N GLU A 22 -5.72 -0.93 10.38
CA GLU A 22 -5.50 -0.63 11.79
C GLU A 22 -6.44 0.45 12.32
N HIS A 23 -6.73 1.46 11.50
CA HIS A 23 -7.55 2.59 11.91
C HIS A 23 -9.06 2.36 11.75
N PHE A 24 -9.49 1.69 10.66
CA PHE A 24 -10.91 1.61 10.30
C PHE A 24 -11.52 0.20 10.35
N ALA A 25 -10.72 -0.86 10.37
CA ALA A 25 -11.25 -2.22 10.41
C ALA A 25 -11.35 -2.73 11.86
N PRO A 26 -12.40 -3.52 12.20
CA PRO A 26 -12.45 -4.23 13.47
C PRO A 26 -11.30 -5.24 13.58
N ASN A 27 -10.84 -5.54 14.80
CA ASN A 27 -9.70 -6.43 15.09
C ASN A 27 -9.75 -7.81 14.39
N ALA A 28 -10.92 -8.26 13.94
CA ALA A 28 -11.11 -9.49 13.17
C ALA A 28 -10.23 -9.56 11.89
N TRP A 29 -9.80 -8.42 11.33
CA TRP A 29 -8.92 -8.40 10.16
C TRP A 29 -7.58 -9.11 10.40
N ARG A 30 -7.08 -9.13 11.65
CA ARG A 30 -5.81 -9.80 12.01
C ARG A 30 -5.88 -11.33 11.90
N ALA A 31 -7.05 -11.92 12.13
CA ALA A 31 -7.23 -13.36 11.94
C ALA A 31 -7.12 -13.75 10.45
N ILE A 32 -7.66 -12.90 9.57
CA ILE A 32 -7.54 -13.07 8.12
C ILE A 32 -6.08 -12.86 7.68
N GLU A 33 -5.37 -11.90 8.28
CA GLU A 33 -3.94 -11.70 8.05
C GLU A 33 -3.11 -12.93 8.46
N ALA A 34 -3.41 -13.55 9.60
CA ALA A 34 -2.75 -14.78 10.01
C ALA A 34 -2.98 -15.92 9.00
N ASP A 35 -4.22 -16.11 8.51
CA ASP A 35 -4.52 -17.08 7.44
C ASP A 35 -3.66 -16.86 6.20
N TYR A 36 -3.44 -15.60 5.81
CA TYR A 36 -2.58 -15.25 4.68
C TYR A 36 -1.10 -15.53 4.95
N LEU A 37 -0.59 -15.10 6.11
CA LEU A 37 0.82 -15.30 6.49
C LEU A 37 1.19 -16.77 6.65
N GLU A 38 0.24 -17.60 7.03
CA GLU A 38 0.40 -19.06 7.14
C GLU A 38 0.15 -19.78 5.80
N GLY A 39 -0.08 -19.04 4.71
CA GLY A 39 -0.26 -19.58 3.36
C GLY A 39 -1.59 -20.30 3.13
N ARG A 40 -2.57 -20.14 4.02
CA ARG A 40 -3.90 -20.79 3.91
C ARG A 40 -4.80 -20.12 2.88
N ILE A 41 -4.62 -18.83 2.64
CA ILE A 41 -5.36 -18.06 1.63
C ILE A 41 -4.40 -17.22 0.79
N ALA A 42 -4.79 -16.96 -0.47
CA ALA A 42 -4.03 -16.09 -1.36
C ALA A 42 -4.13 -14.61 -0.93
N VAL A 43 -3.17 -13.79 -1.38
CA VAL A 43 -3.14 -12.35 -1.11
C VAL A 43 -4.40 -11.62 -1.58
N GLU A 44 -4.94 -12.01 -2.74
CA GLU A 44 -6.17 -11.43 -3.30
C GLU A 44 -7.37 -11.66 -2.37
N GLU A 45 -7.54 -12.90 -1.92
CA GLU A 45 -8.65 -13.26 -1.02
C GLU A 45 -8.48 -12.59 0.36
N SER A 46 -7.25 -12.55 0.88
CA SER A 46 -6.93 -11.82 2.12
C SER A 46 -7.34 -10.35 2.02
N ASN A 47 -6.90 -9.66 0.96
CA ASN A 47 -7.23 -8.25 0.72
C ASN A 47 -8.75 -8.06 0.60
N ARG A 48 -9.42 -8.87 -0.22
CA ARG A 48 -10.88 -8.77 -0.40
C ARG A 48 -11.62 -8.90 0.92
N ARG A 49 -11.29 -9.90 1.74
CA ARG A 49 -11.94 -10.13 3.04
C ARG A 49 -11.62 -9.03 4.05
N GLN A 50 -10.37 -8.59 4.14
CA GLN A 50 -9.96 -7.55 5.09
C GLN A 50 -10.59 -6.20 4.76
N PHE A 51 -10.55 -5.76 3.50
CA PHE A 51 -11.14 -4.47 3.10
C PHE A 51 -12.66 -4.47 3.16
N ALA A 52 -13.32 -5.63 3.01
CA ALA A 52 -14.77 -5.74 3.20
C ALA A 52 -15.22 -5.41 4.64
N LEU A 53 -14.32 -5.47 5.63
CA LEU A 53 -14.61 -5.12 7.02
C LEU A 53 -14.68 -3.60 7.25
N ILE A 54 -14.14 -2.79 6.34
CA ILE A 54 -14.14 -1.33 6.44
C ILE A 54 -15.47 -0.80 5.90
N LYS A 55 -16.21 -0.06 6.72
CA LYS A 55 -17.54 0.49 6.37
C LYS A 55 -17.55 2.00 6.16
N GLU A 56 -16.37 2.61 6.14
CA GLU A 56 -16.22 4.06 6.07
C GLU A 56 -16.41 4.60 4.64
N PRO A 57 -16.92 5.82 4.48
CA PRO A 57 -17.07 6.43 3.17
C PRO A 57 -15.72 6.63 2.48
N LYS A 58 -15.71 6.45 1.15
CA LYS A 58 -14.52 6.67 0.30
C LYS A 58 -13.80 8.00 0.59
N LYS A 59 -14.56 9.08 0.78
CA LYS A 59 -13.99 10.41 1.08
C LYS A 59 -13.13 10.41 2.34
N LYS A 60 -13.61 9.77 3.43
CA LYS A 60 -12.89 9.67 4.70
C LYS A 60 -11.60 8.84 4.55
N LEU A 61 -11.66 7.74 3.78
CA LEU A 61 -10.47 6.93 3.48
C LEU A 61 -9.43 7.72 2.67
N GLN A 62 -9.87 8.50 1.69
CA GLN A 62 -8.98 9.35 0.89
C GLN A 62 -8.34 10.48 1.71
N GLU A 63 -9.10 11.11 2.61
CA GLU A 63 -8.58 12.12 3.54
C GLU A 63 -7.52 11.51 4.48
N PHE A 64 -7.80 10.33 5.05
CA PHE A 64 -6.84 9.60 5.86
C PHE A 64 -5.56 9.28 5.09
N VAL A 65 -5.67 8.73 3.88
CA VAL A 65 -4.50 8.42 3.03
C VAL A 65 -3.66 9.65 2.77
N ARG A 66 -4.27 10.78 2.37
CA ARG A 66 -3.54 12.03 2.10
C ARG A 66 -2.83 12.57 3.33
N GLY A 67 -3.42 12.42 4.52
CA GLY A 67 -2.81 12.86 5.77
C GLY A 67 -1.64 11.99 6.26
N HIS A 68 -1.54 10.75 5.78
CA HIS A 68 -0.55 9.77 6.27
C HIS A 68 0.48 9.36 5.22
N ILE A 69 0.39 9.84 3.99
CA ILE A 69 1.39 9.52 2.96
C ILE A 69 2.75 10.13 3.35
N ASN A 70 3.79 9.30 3.36
CA ASN A 70 5.15 9.73 3.72
C ASN A 70 6.13 9.25 2.65
N VAL A 71 6.29 10.05 1.60
CA VAL A 71 7.19 9.75 0.47
C VAL A 71 8.63 9.70 0.98
N ARG A 72 9.35 8.64 0.59
CA ARG A 72 10.76 8.47 0.93
C ARG A 72 11.59 9.57 0.28
N GLN A 73 12.40 10.23 1.10
CA GLN A 73 13.42 11.16 0.62
C GLN A 73 14.28 10.51 -0.46
N GLY A 74 14.55 11.23 -1.56
CA GLY A 74 15.32 10.71 -2.69
C GLY A 74 14.45 10.10 -3.80
N PHE A 75 13.15 9.86 -3.58
CA PHE A 75 12.31 9.25 -4.61
C PHE A 75 12.06 10.16 -5.83
N PRO A 76 11.78 11.48 -5.68
CA PRO A 76 11.72 12.38 -6.84
C PRO A 76 13.02 12.42 -7.64
N GLU A 77 14.17 12.41 -6.95
CA GLU A 77 15.49 12.39 -7.56
C GLU A 77 15.73 11.08 -8.32
N LEU A 78 15.28 9.94 -7.78
CA LEU A 78 15.32 8.66 -8.48
C LEU A 78 14.52 8.70 -9.79
N ILE A 79 13.33 9.30 -9.79
CA ILE A 79 12.51 9.44 -11.02
C ILE A 79 13.26 10.28 -12.06
N ALA A 80 13.78 11.45 -11.66
CA ALA A 80 14.53 12.34 -12.54
C ALA A 80 15.76 11.64 -13.14
N ASP A 81 16.50 10.88 -12.33
CA ASP A 81 17.65 10.11 -12.77
C ASP A 81 17.27 8.97 -13.73
N CYS A 82 16.12 8.33 -13.51
CA CYS A 82 15.62 7.32 -14.43
C CYS A 82 15.31 7.94 -15.79
N GLU A 83 14.56 9.04 -15.82
CA GLU A 83 14.20 9.76 -17.04
C GLU A 83 15.43 10.25 -17.80
N ALA A 84 16.39 10.87 -17.11
CA ALA A 84 17.64 11.37 -17.70
C ALA A 84 18.47 10.26 -18.35
N LYS A 85 18.38 9.02 -17.85
CA LYS A 85 19.08 7.83 -18.38
C LYS A 85 18.25 7.07 -19.42
N GLY A 86 17.08 7.57 -19.83
CA GLY A 86 16.19 6.88 -20.77
C GLY A 86 15.55 5.62 -20.18
N ASN A 87 15.43 5.55 -18.86
CA ASN A 87 14.72 4.49 -18.16
C ASN A 87 13.29 4.92 -17.85
N HIS A 88 12.36 3.98 -17.95
CA HIS A 88 10.96 4.19 -17.61
C HIS A 88 10.67 3.50 -16.28
N LEU A 89 10.43 4.28 -15.24
CA LEU A 89 10.00 3.77 -13.94
C LEU A 89 8.49 3.56 -13.96
N VAL A 90 8.05 2.35 -13.60
CA VAL A 90 6.64 1.96 -13.50
C VAL A 90 6.38 1.52 -12.07
N ILE A 91 5.33 2.09 -11.47
CA ILE A 91 4.85 1.67 -10.15
C ILE A 91 3.92 0.47 -10.33
N VAL A 92 4.21 -0.62 -9.62
CA VAL A 92 3.47 -1.90 -9.72
C VAL A 92 2.88 -2.33 -8.39
#